data_AF-A0A1N7ITH1-F1
#
_entry.id   AF-A0A1N7ITH1-F1
#
_cell.length_a   1.000
_cell.length_b   1.000
_cell.length_c   1.000
_cell.angle_alpha   90.00
_cell.angle_beta   90.00
_cell.angle_gamma   90.00
#
_symmetry.space_group_name_H-M   'P 1'
#
loop_
_entity.id
_entity.type
_entity.pdbx_description
1 polymer ?
#
loop_
_entity_poly.entity_id
_entity_poly.type
_entity_poly.pdbx_seq_one_letter_code
_entity_poly.pdbx_strand_id
1 'polypeptide(L)'
;METAVISMVLIPVYVSLIFIPYWTRRTESFGVSIPERVYKDERLLNMRKAYAIRTGILSILHWVFVVFLMGRMEVSEEAWSIWFTVLLFGFLIVAFFLYYMFHRRMKELKTQENWMKDTQTVTADLSFRDRKLTYSSWWFLVPFLISAATVLFTIRMYSSMPAELPMQYGLDREVTQWAEKSYRSALMLPIVQLYMTGIFFFVHMVIGRAKQQTSAENPEKSLQQQVIFRRRWSLFTIVSSVILTLVFVVPQVSFVYDLPVTFMMIVPFLAALIIVVGAIVLSATTGQGGSRVTNVSGKNEEILDRDDDQYWKLGQIYFNPNDPSIFLEKRFGVGWTVNFARPMSWVFLLGIIGIAILLPVLLG
;
A
#
# COMPACT_ATOMS: atom_id res chain seq x y z
N MET A 1 -12.61 6.61 23.39
CA MET A 1 -12.31 7.17 22.04
C MET A 1 -11.06 6.52 21.46
N GLU A 2 -9.98 6.42 22.24
CA GLU A 2 -8.73 5.75 21.90
C GLU A 2 -8.89 4.34 21.31
N THR A 3 -9.69 3.46 21.93
CA THR A 3 -9.93 2.10 21.43
C THR A 3 -10.50 2.11 20.01
N ALA A 4 -11.38 3.06 19.69
CA ALA A 4 -11.98 3.19 18.36
C ALA A 4 -10.93 3.63 17.33
N VAL A 5 -10.06 4.58 17.69
CA VAL A 5 -8.96 5.06 16.83
C VAL A 5 -7.96 3.94 16.54
N ILE A 6 -7.52 3.21 17.57
CA ILE A 6 -6.62 2.06 17.42
C ILE A 6 -7.26 0.97 16.55
N SER A 7 -8.54 0.69 16.78
CA SER A 7 -9.27 -0.31 15.98
C SER A 7 -9.37 0.11 14.52
N MET A 8 -9.58 1.40 14.24
CA MET A 8 -9.61 1.94 12.88
C MET A 8 -8.27 1.78 12.14
N VAL A 9 -7.14 1.88 12.86
CA VAL A 9 -5.81 1.64 12.28
C VAL A 9 -5.55 0.15 12.07
N LEU A 10 -5.89 -0.68 13.05
CA LEU A 10 -5.54 -2.11 13.06
C LEU A 10 -6.44 -2.97 12.18
N ILE A 11 -7.76 -2.73 12.15
CA ILE A 11 -8.72 -3.53 11.39
C ILE A 11 -8.33 -3.64 9.90
N PRO A 12 -7.99 -2.54 9.20
CA PRO A 12 -7.54 -2.63 7.81
C PRO A 12 -6.30 -3.49 7.60
N VAL A 13 -5.33 -3.41 8.53
CA VAL A 13 -4.12 -4.23 8.50
C VAL A 13 -4.50 -5.70 8.64
N TYR A 14 -5.35 -6.04 9.62
CA TYR A 14 -5.81 -7.40 9.85
C TYR A 14 -6.59 -7.96 8.67
N VAL A 15 -7.59 -7.23 8.17
CA VAL A 15 -8.40 -7.63 7.01
C VAL A 15 -7.48 -7.89 5.82
N SER A 16 -6.52 -7.00 5.58
CA SER A 16 -5.56 -7.19 4.48
C SER A 16 -4.75 -8.48 4.67
N LEU A 17 -4.12 -8.69 5.83
CA LEU A 17 -3.32 -9.89 6.08
C LEU A 17 -4.12 -11.19 5.98
N ILE A 18 -5.33 -11.22 6.55
CA ILE A 18 -6.22 -12.40 6.54
C ILE A 18 -6.59 -12.77 5.09
N PHE A 19 -6.90 -11.78 4.24
CA PHE A 19 -7.45 -12.01 2.92
C PHE A 19 -6.44 -11.93 1.77
N ILE A 20 -5.18 -11.56 2.01
CA ILE A 20 -4.11 -11.51 0.98
C ILE A 20 -4.02 -12.79 0.11
N PRO A 21 -4.08 -14.02 0.65
CA PRO A 21 -4.00 -15.23 -0.19
C PRO A 21 -5.18 -15.37 -1.15
N TYR A 22 -6.32 -14.75 -0.81
CA TYR A 22 -7.46 -14.71 -1.70
C TYR A 22 -7.27 -13.64 -2.76
N TRP A 23 -6.75 -12.45 -2.43
CA TRP A 23 -6.58 -11.35 -3.39
C TRP A 23 -5.38 -11.51 -4.34
N THR A 24 -4.42 -12.35 -3.98
CA THR A 24 -3.29 -12.74 -4.83
C THR A 24 -3.78 -13.43 -6.11
N ARG A 25 -2.96 -13.41 -7.17
CA ARG A 25 -3.24 -14.07 -8.45
C ARG A 25 -3.52 -15.56 -8.26
N ARG A 26 -4.26 -16.15 -9.19
CA ARG A 26 -4.58 -17.59 -9.16
C ARG A 26 -3.41 -18.48 -9.55
N THR A 27 -2.44 -17.93 -10.29
CA THR A 27 -1.18 -18.59 -10.64
C THR A 27 -0.13 -18.50 -9.52
N GLU A 28 -0.49 -17.94 -8.36
CA GLU A 28 0.42 -17.72 -7.24
C GLU A 28 -0.25 -18.14 -5.93
N SER A 29 0.43 -18.97 -5.15
CA SER A 29 -0.06 -19.40 -3.84
C SER A 29 1.05 -19.26 -2.81
N PHE A 30 0.83 -18.44 -1.78
CA PHE A 30 1.82 -18.19 -0.71
C PHE A 30 3.22 -17.81 -1.21
N GLY A 31 3.34 -17.11 -2.35
CA GLY A 31 4.63 -16.73 -2.93
C GLY A 31 5.34 -17.84 -3.72
N VAL A 32 4.58 -18.83 -4.20
CA VAL A 32 5.04 -19.96 -5.02
C VAL A 32 4.18 -20.02 -6.28
N SER A 33 4.81 -20.14 -7.45
CA SER A 33 4.09 -20.24 -8.73
C SER A 33 3.38 -21.58 -8.83
N ILE A 34 2.14 -21.54 -9.29
CA ILE A 34 1.31 -22.71 -9.53
C ILE A 34 0.57 -22.57 -10.87
N PRO A 35 0.27 -23.69 -11.56
CA PRO A 35 -0.67 -23.68 -12.68
C PRO A 35 -2.05 -23.18 -12.25
N GLU A 36 -2.77 -22.41 -13.08
CA GLU A 36 -4.10 -21.89 -12.68
C GLU A 36 -5.09 -23.04 -12.38
N ARG A 37 -4.98 -24.17 -13.10
CA ARG A 37 -5.81 -25.38 -12.87
C ARG A 37 -5.72 -25.93 -11.44
N VAL A 38 -4.55 -25.78 -10.79
CA VAL A 38 -4.32 -26.29 -9.44
C VAL A 38 -4.86 -25.34 -8.38
N TYR A 39 -5.19 -24.08 -8.72
CA TYR A 39 -5.70 -23.11 -7.76
C TYR A 39 -6.94 -23.61 -6.99
N LYS A 40 -7.79 -24.41 -7.63
CA LYS A 40 -9.01 -24.99 -7.07
C LYS A 40 -8.79 -26.35 -6.36
N ASP A 41 -7.57 -26.86 -6.30
CA ASP A 41 -7.24 -28.08 -5.53
C ASP A 41 -7.66 -27.91 -4.06
N GLU A 42 -8.33 -28.93 -3.52
CA GLU A 42 -8.87 -28.92 -2.16
C GLU A 42 -7.79 -28.70 -1.10
N ARG A 43 -6.57 -29.21 -1.32
CA ARG A 43 -5.42 -29.02 -0.42
C ARG A 43 -5.06 -27.54 -0.32
N LEU A 44 -5.04 -26.84 -1.46
CA LEU A 44 -4.72 -25.40 -1.51
C LEU A 44 -5.85 -24.55 -0.94
N LEU A 45 -7.11 -24.92 -1.19
CA LEU A 45 -8.27 -24.28 -0.56
C LEU A 45 -8.21 -24.39 0.96
N ASN A 46 -7.90 -25.58 1.48
CA ASN A 46 -7.75 -25.82 2.91
C ASN A 46 -6.54 -25.07 3.50
N MET A 47 -5.43 -24.96 2.77
CA MET A 47 -4.30 -24.12 3.18
C MET A 47 -4.67 -22.64 3.29
N ARG A 48 -5.40 -22.07 2.31
CA ARG A 48 -5.86 -20.67 2.37
C ARG A 48 -6.85 -20.44 3.52
N LYS A 49 -7.78 -21.36 3.74
CA LYS A 49 -8.71 -21.29 4.88
C LYS A 49 -7.98 -21.35 6.22
N ALA A 50 -7.07 -22.32 6.39
CA ALA A 50 -6.29 -22.48 7.61
C ALA A 50 -5.41 -21.25 7.88
N TYR A 51 -4.78 -20.67 6.86
CA TYR A 51 -4.02 -19.44 7.01
C TYR A 51 -4.91 -18.27 7.47
N ALA A 52 -6.06 -18.07 6.82
CA ALA A 52 -6.97 -16.98 7.15
C ALA A 52 -7.51 -17.10 8.59
N ILE A 53 -7.87 -18.31 9.01
CA ILE A 53 -8.32 -18.59 10.39
C ILE A 53 -7.19 -18.31 11.40
N ARG A 54 -5.99 -18.85 11.16
CA ARG A 54 -4.84 -18.64 12.08
C ARG A 54 -4.43 -17.18 12.17
N THR A 55 -4.41 -16.47 11.04
CA THR A 55 -4.11 -15.04 10.99
C THR A 55 -5.22 -14.22 11.66
N GLY A 56 -6.48 -14.64 11.51
CA GLY A 56 -7.63 -14.03 12.20
C GLY A 56 -7.56 -14.18 13.71
N ILE A 57 -7.28 -15.39 14.20
CA ILE A 57 -7.06 -15.64 15.63
C ILE A 57 -5.89 -14.79 16.15
N LEU A 58 -4.75 -14.79 15.45
CA LEU A 58 -3.60 -13.96 15.81
C LEU A 58 -3.95 -12.47 15.88
N SER A 59 -4.74 -11.98 14.92
CA SER A 59 -5.18 -10.58 14.86
C SER A 59 -6.11 -10.21 16.03
N ILE A 60 -7.05 -11.11 16.39
CA ILE A 60 -7.93 -10.92 17.54
C ILE A 60 -7.12 -10.91 18.83
N LEU A 61 -6.20 -11.88 19.01
CA LEU A 61 -5.34 -11.94 20.19
C LEU A 61 -4.47 -10.68 20.31
N HIS A 62 -3.88 -10.22 19.22
CA HIS A 62 -3.10 -8.99 19.21
C HIS A 62 -3.97 -7.77 19.56
N TRP A 63 -5.16 -7.64 18.98
CA TRP A 63 -6.07 -6.55 19.31
C TRP A 63 -6.49 -6.55 20.78
N VAL A 64 -6.91 -7.71 21.31
CA VAL A 64 -7.26 -7.86 22.73
C VAL A 64 -6.07 -7.49 23.63
N PHE A 65 -4.86 -7.92 23.25
CA PHE A 65 -3.64 -7.60 24.00
C PHE A 65 -3.33 -6.10 24.01
N VAL A 66 -3.42 -5.43 22.85
CA VAL A 66 -3.20 -3.97 22.75
C VAL A 66 -4.24 -3.21 23.58
N VAL A 67 -5.52 -3.57 23.49
CA VAL A 67 -6.60 -2.92 24.26
C VAL A 67 -6.44 -3.19 25.76
N PHE A 68 -6.04 -4.40 26.13
CA PHE A 68 -5.76 -4.76 27.52
C PHE A 68 -4.60 -3.92 28.09
N LEU A 69 -3.48 -3.82 27.38
CA LEU A 69 -2.34 -3.01 27.82
C LEU A 69 -2.72 -1.54 27.96
N MET A 70 -3.47 -0.99 27.00
CA MET A 70 -3.95 0.39 27.06
C MET A 70 -4.78 0.66 28.31
N GLY A 71 -5.65 -0.28 28.72
CA GLY A 71 -6.46 -0.15 29.92
C GLY A 71 -5.73 -0.42 31.24
N ARG A 72 -4.44 -0.78 31.19
CA ARG A 72 -3.63 -1.17 32.37
C ARG A 72 -2.40 -0.30 32.59
N MET A 73 -1.88 0.33 31.53
CA MET A 73 -0.69 1.16 31.58
C MET A 73 -1.08 2.63 31.59
N GLU A 74 -0.78 3.33 32.69
CA GLU A 74 -0.83 4.79 32.74
C GLU A 74 0.51 5.34 32.27
N VAL A 75 0.61 5.64 30.98
CA VAL A 75 1.81 6.20 30.34
C VAL A 75 1.44 7.45 29.55
N SER A 76 2.41 8.31 29.27
CA SER A 76 2.19 9.47 28.40
C SER A 76 1.80 9.03 26.98
N GLU A 77 1.11 9.91 26.24
CA GLU A 77 0.73 9.65 24.84
C GLU A 77 1.94 9.33 23.96
N GLU A 78 3.07 10.01 24.19
CA GLU A 78 4.33 9.77 23.48
C GLU A 78 4.87 8.35 23.72
N ALA A 79 4.92 7.92 24.99
CA ALA A 79 5.32 6.58 25.35
C ALA A 79 4.36 5.55 24.74
N TRP A 80 3.07 5.86 24.70
CA TRP A 80 2.08 4.96 24.10
C TRP A 80 2.22 4.85 22.58
N SER A 81 2.56 5.93 21.89
CA SER A 81 2.89 5.91 20.46
C SER A 81 4.08 4.99 20.14
N ILE A 82 5.13 5.03 20.98
CA ILE A 82 6.30 4.14 20.86
C ILE A 82 5.89 2.68 21.09
N TRP A 83 5.17 2.39 22.17
CA TRP A 83 4.71 1.03 22.46
C TRP A 83 3.77 0.49 21.38
N PHE A 84 2.82 1.29 20.91
CA PHE A 84 1.92 0.91 19.82
C PHE A 84 2.71 0.58 18.54
N THR A 85 3.74 1.37 18.23
CA THR A 85 4.65 1.10 17.11
C THR A 85 5.37 -0.24 17.30
N VAL A 86 5.97 -0.49 18.47
CA VAL A 86 6.65 -1.75 18.79
C VAL A 86 5.71 -2.95 18.68
N LEU A 87 4.50 -2.83 19.23
CA LEU A 87 3.47 -3.88 19.20
C LEU A 87 3.03 -4.19 17.77
N LEU A 88 2.78 -3.15 16.96
CA LEU A 88 2.43 -3.31 15.55
C LEU A 88 3.54 -4.01 14.76
N PHE A 89 4.80 -3.58 14.90
CA PHE A 89 5.92 -4.25 14.24
C PHE A 89 6.10 -5.70 14.73
N GLY A 90 5.97 -5.94 16.03
CA GLY A 90 5.98 -7.28 16.61
C GLY A 90 4.91 -8.18 15.99
N PHE A 91 3.68 -7.67 15.87
CA PHE A 91 2.58 -8.37 15.19
C PHE A 91 2.90 -8.68 13.72
N LEU A 92 3.43 -7.71 12.96
CA LEU A 92 3.80 -7.91 11.57
C LEU A 92 4.90 -8.97 11.41
N ILE A 93 5.86 -9.03 12.32
CA ILE A 93 6.90 -10.06 12.36
C ILE A 93 6.29 -11.44 12.60
N VAL A 94 5.43 -11.58 13.62
CA VAL A 94 4.76 -12.85 13.92
C VAL A 94 3.85 -13.30 12.75
N ALA A 95 3.11 -12.37 12.14
CA ALA A 95 2.29 -12.63 10.96
C ALA A 95 3.13 -13.06 9.75
N PHE A 96 4.32 -12.48 9.57
CA PHE A 96 5.26 -12.90 8.54
C PHE A 96 5.78 -14.32 8.78
N PHE A 97 6.14 -14.69 10.01
CA PHE A 97 6.53 -16.07 10.33
C PHE A 97 5.39 -17.07 10.06
N LEU A 98 4.16 -16.71 10.44
CA LEU A 98 2.98 -17.53 10.11
C LEU A 98 2.84 -17.70 8.60
N TYR A 99 2.94 -16.63 7.81
CA TYR A 99 2.98 -16.70 6.35
C TYR A 99 4.10 -17.63 5.85
N TYR A 100 5.30 -17.48 6.38
CA TYR A 100 6.48 -18.22 5.94
C TYR A 100 6.33 -19.73 6.17
N MET A 101 5.64 -20.14 7.24
CA MET A 101 5.28 -21.56 7.44
C MET A 101 4.42 -22.11 6.30
N PHE A 102 3.42 -21.34 5.84
CA PHE A 102 2.58 -21.73 4.70
C PHE A 102 3.33 -21.67 3.37
N HIS A 103 4.22 -20.69 3.19
CA HIS A 103 5.12 -20.63 2.04
C HIS A 103 5.99 -21.89 1.92
N ARG A 104 6.61 -22.34 3.02
CA ARG A 104 7.40 -23.57 3.04
C ARG A 104 6.58 -24.80 2.67
N ARG A 105 5.41 -24.97 3.30
CA ARG A 105 4.49 -26.07 2.98
C ARG A 105 4.07 -26.07 1.50
N MET A 106 3.84 -24.89 0.94
CA MET A 106 3.47 -24.73 -0.47
C MET A 106 4.63 -25.13 -1.40
N LYS A 107 5.86 -24.76 -1.06
CA LYS A 107 7.07 -25.11 -1.82
C LYS A 107 7.35 -26.62 -1.79
N GLU A 108 7.17 -27.26 -0.63
CA GLU A 108 7.29 -28.71 -0.46
C GLU A 108 6.25 -29.44 -1.32
N LEU A 109 4.98 -29.00 -1.27
CA LEU A 109 3.91 -29.59 -2.06
C LEU A 109 4.15 -29.44 -3.58
N LYS A 110 4.57 -28.25 -4.03
CA LYS A 110 4.93 -28.02 -5.45
C LYS A 110 6.02 -28.99 -5.92
N THR A 111 7.00 -29.27 -5.08
CA THR A 111 8.12 -30.16 -5.39
C THR A 111 7.66 -31.62 -5.48
N GLN A 112 6.80 -32.06 -4.56
CA GLN A 112 6.25 -33.42 -4.53
C GLN A 112 5.40 -33.72 -5.76
N GLU A 113 4.56 -32.77 -6.17
CA GLU A 113 3.60 -32.95 -7.26
C GLU A 113 4.19 -32.62 -8.64
N ASN A 114 5.41 -32.06 -8.66
CA ASN A 114 6.17 -31.73 -9.86
C ASN A 114 5.38 -30.92 -10.91
N TRP A 115 4.59 -29.94 -10.44
CA TRP A 115 3.65 -29.19 -11.29
C TRP A 115 4.28 -28.38 -12.42
N MET A 116 5.60 -28.23 -12.45
CA MET A 116 6.34 -27.44 -13.44
C MET A 116 7.14 -28.30 -14.44
N LYS A 117 6.99 -29.62 -14.45
CA LYS A 117 7.84 -30.54 -15.24
C LYS A 117 7.85 -30.25 -16.76
N ASP A 118 6.80 -29.62 -17.29
CA ASP A 118 6.62 -29.37 -18.73
C ASP A 118 6.75 -27.88 -19.13
N THR A 119 7.39 -27.04 -18.31
CA THR A 119 7.46 -25.57 -18.53
C THR A 119 8.63 -25.12 -19.41
N GLN A 120 8.46 -25.04 -20.73
CA GLN A 120 9.32 -24.20 -21.57
C GLN A 120 8.60 -23.67 -22.82
N THR A 121 7.75 -22.65 -22.68
CA THR A 121 7.55 -21.70 -23.79
C THR A 121 7.29 -20.31 -23.25
N VAL A 122 8.19 -19.38 -23.59
CA VAL A 122 8.00 -17.95 -23.40
C VAL A 122 7.48 -17.41 -24.73
N THR A 123 6.19 -17.12 -24.83
CA THR A 123 5.67 -16.30 -25.93
C THR A 123 5.91 -14.84 -25.58
N ALA A 124 7.05 -14.32 -26.01
CA ALA A 124 7.31 -12.88 -26.00
C ALA A 124 6.63 -12.27 -27.22
N ASP A 125 5.32 -12.04 -27.14
CA ASP A 125 4.66 -11.18 -28.12
C ASP A 125 5.07 -9.72 -27.83
N LEU A 126 5.66 -9.07 -28.84
CA LEU A 126 6.24 -7.73 -28.74
C LEU A 126 5.23 -6.63 -29.12
N SER A 127 4.02 -7.00 -29.54
CA SER A 127 2.95 -6.08 -29.97
C SER A 127 2.31 -5.27 -28.82
N PHE A 128 2.74 -5.49 -27.58
CA PHE A 128 2.11 -4.93 -26.38
C PHE A 128 2.56 -3.52 -25.96
N ARG A 129 3.56 -2.93 -26.64
CA ARG A 129 4.20 -1.67 -26.23
C ARG A 129 3.33 -0.41 -26.43
N ASP A 130 2.23 -0.51 -27.17
CA ASP A 130 1.46 0.66 -27.64
C ASP A 130 0.16 0.95 -26.85
N ARG A 131 -0.16 0.17 -25.79
CA ARG A 131 -1.40 0.40 -25.02
C ARG A 131 -1.20 1.40 -23.87
N LYS A 132 -2.13 2.35 -23.75
CA LYS A 132 -2.21 3.27 -22.59
C LYS A 132 -2.64 2.50 -21.33
N LEU A 133 -1.67 2.15 -20.49
CA LEU A 133 -1.85 1.33 -19.27
C LEU A 133 -2.45 2.11 -18.08
N THR A 134 -2.25 3.42 -18.04
CA THR A 134 -2.69 4.29 -16.95
C THR A 134 -3.47 5.47 -17.49
N TYR A 135 -4.15 6.18 -16.59
CA TYR A 135 -4.69 7.50 -16.91
C TYR A 135 -3.53 8.48 -17.14
N SER A 136 -3.83 9.60 -17.80
CA SER A 136 -2.82 10.60 -18.09
C SER A 136 -2.27 11.21 -16.80
N SER A 137 -0.95 11.34 -16.72
CA SER A 137 -0.28 11.96 -15.57
C SER A 137 -0.65 13.43 -15.38
N TRP A 138 -1.21 14.09 -16.40
CA TRP A 138 -1.74 15.46 -16.32
C TRP A 138 -2.85 15.64 -15.27
N TRP A 139 -3.56 14.57 -14.88
CA TRP A 139 -4.54 14.66 -13.79
C TRP A 139 -3.91 15.02 -12.44
N PHE A 140 -2.60 14.81 -12.26
CA PHE A 140 -1.88 15.28 -11.08
C PHE A 140 -1.71 16.79 -11.02
N LEU A 141 -2.00 17.54 -12.09
CA LEU A 141 -2.08 18.99 -12.00
C LEU A 141 -3.09 19.42 -10.94
N VAL A 142 -4.19 18.69 -10.75
CA VAL A 142 -5.20 19.04 -9.73
C VAL A 142 -4.60 19.07 -8.31
N PRO A 143 -4.04 17.96 -7.76
CA PRO A 143 -3.43 18.01 -6.43
C PRO A 143 -2.20 18.91 -6.35
N PHE A 144 -1.43 19.09 -7.43
CA PHE A 144 -0.32 20.06 -7.44
C PHE A 144 -0.81 21.51 -7.36
N LEU A 145 -1.88 21.87 -8.08
CA LEU A 145 -2.48 23.20 -8.02
C LEU A 145 -3.11 23.47 -6.64
N ILE A 146 -3.76 22.47 -6.04
CA ILE A 146 -4.27 22.59 -4.66
C ILE A 146 -3.10 22.85 -3.71
N SER A 147 -2.03 22.08 -3.79
CA SER A 147 -0.86 22.24 -2.93
C SER A 147 -0.16 23.60 -3.13
N ALA A 148 -0.02 24.05 -4.38
CA ALA A 148 0.52 25.37 -4.68
C ALA A 148 -0.39 26.50 -4.15
N ALA A 149 -1.71 26.35 -4.26
CA ALA A 149 -2.66 27.28 -3.69
C ALA A 149 -2.55 27.33 -2.16
N THR A 150 -2.37 26.19 -1.49
CA THR A 150 -2.10 26.13 -0.04
C THR A 150 -0.84 26.92 0.32
N VAL A 151 0.28 26.71 -0.40
CA VAL A 151 1.54 27.44 -0.16
C VAL A 151 1.35 28.95 -0.35
N LEU A 152 0.69 29.36 -1.44
CA LEU A 152 0.42 30.77 -1.72
C LEU A 152 -0.48 31.38 -0.63
N PHE A 153 -1.50 30.65 -0.19
CA PHE A 153 -2.36 31.05 0.92
C PHE A 153 -1.55 31.25 2.22
N THR A 154 -0.69 30.29 2.56
CA THR A 154 0.20 30.36 3.74
C THR A 154 1.07 31.62 3.71
N ILE A 155 1.75 31.89 2.59
CA ILE A 155 2.63 33.05 2.46
C ILE A 155 1.81 34.35 2.54
N ARG A 156 0.65 34.39 1.86
CA ARG A 156 -0.19 35.60 1.81
C ARG A 156 -0.82 35.96 3.15
N MET A 157 -1.15 34.96 3.96
CA MET A 157 -1.79 35.11 5.27
C MET A 157 -0.82 35.03 6.44
N TYR A 158 0.48 34.86 6.20
CA TYR A 158 1.50 34.70 7.24
C TYR A 158 1.49 35.81 8.29
N SER A 159 1.26 37.06 7.89
CA SER A 159 1.15 38.20 8.79
C SER A 159 -0.02 38.09 9.78
N SER A 160 -1.11 37.46 9.35
CA SER A 160 -2.35 37.31 10.13
C SER A 160 -2.33 36.10 11.06
N MET A 161 -1.35 35.21 10.94
CA MET A 161 -1.20 34.03 11.80
C MET A 161 -0.78 34.42 13.22
N PRO A 162 -1.25 33.69 14.25
CA PRO A 162 -0.87 33.90 15.65
C PRO A 162 0.62 33.64 15.88
N ALA A 163 1.15 34.11 17.01
CA ALA A 163 2.55 33.92 17.39
C ALA A 163 2.91 32.45 17.65
N GLU A 164 1.93 31.64 18.07
CA GLU A 164 2.05 30.20 18.28
C GLU A 164 1.07 29.45 17.38
N LEU A 165 1.57 28.41 16.72
CA LEU A 165 0.81 27.58 15.79
C LEU A 165 0.50 26.21 16.43
N PRO A 166 -0.76 25.75 16.39
CA PRO A 166 -1.11 24.41 16.88
C PRO A 166 -0.68 23.35 15.85
N MET A 167 0.32 22.54 16.19
CA MET A 167 0.90 21.55 15.29
C MET A 167 0.26 20.17 15.43
N GLN A 168 -0.20 19.82 16.64
CA GLN A 168 -0.84 18.54 16.91
C GLN A 168 -1.99 18.70 17.91
N TYR A 169 -3.08 17.99 17.66
CA TYR A 169 -4.22 17.87 18.56
C TYR A 169 -4.28 16.47 19.18
N GLY A 170 -4.52 16.41 20.48
CA GLY A 170 -4.84 15.21 21.22
C GLY A 170 -6.25 14.70 20.92
N LEU A 171 -6.58 13.51 21.43
CA LEU A 171 -7.92 12.93 21.27
C LEU A 171 -8.98 13.62 22.14
N ASP A 172 -8.53 14.32 23.17
CA ASP A 172 -9.30 15.23 24.04
C ASP A 172 -9.62 16.57 23.37
N ARG A 173 -9.09 16.82 22.16
CA ARG A 173 -9.21 18.05 21.36
C ARG A 173 -8.34 19.20 21.87
N GLU A 174 -7.44 18.95 22.81
CA GLU A 174 -6.45 19.94 23.23
C GLU A 174 -5.23 19.93 22.32
N VAL A 175 -4.49 21.03 22.29
CA VAL A 175 -3.26 21.13 21.50
C VAL A 175 -2.13 20.52 22.31
N THR A 176 -1.59 19.40 21.86
CA THR A 176 -0.50 18.69 22.54
C THR A 176 0.87 19.18 22.10
N GLN A 177 0.97 19.78 20.91
CA GLN A 177 2.21 20.35 20.40
C GLN A 177 1.98 21.72 19.77
N TRP A 178 2.70 22.70 20.29
CA TRP A 178 2.77 24.07 19.79
C TRP A 178 4.11 24.32 19.08
N ALA A 179 4.11 25.23 18.10
CA ALA A 179 5.33 25.73 17.50
C ALA A 179 5.32 27.26 17.42
N GLU A 180 6.48 27.87 17.67
CA GLU A 180 6.66 29.30 17.42
C GLU A 180 6.48 29.62 15.93
N LYS A 181 5.82 30.74 15.64
CA LYS A 181 5.58 31.22 14.29
C LYS A 181 6.90 31.56 13.59
N SER A 182 7.19 30.81 12.54
CA SER A 182 8.27 31.06 11.59
C SER A 182 7.80 30.64 10.19
N TYR A 183 8.51 31.05 9.15
CA TYR A 183 8.21 30.52 7.81
C TYR A 183 8.39 28.99 7.74
N ARG A 184 9.27 28.41 8.57
CA ARG A 184 9.51 26.96 8.58
C ARG A 184 8.30 26.21 9.16
N SER A 185 7.84 26.59 10.35
CA SER A 185 6.67 25.99 11.00
C SER A 185 5.38 26.23 10.20
N ALA A 186 5.17 27.44 9.66
CA ALA A 186 3.99 27.76 8.86
C ALA A 186 3.91 26.99 7.53
N LEU A 187 5.07 26.71 6.89
CA LEU A 187 5.15 25.98 5.62
C LEU A 187 5.36 24.47 5.78
N MET A 188 5.44 23.95 7.02
CA MET A 188 5.62 22.52 7.26
C MET A 188 4.50 21.68 6.61
N LEU A 189 3.23 21.96 6.92
CA LEU A 189 2.10 21.20 6.38
C LEU A 189 1.98 21.31 4.85
N PRO A 190 2.11 22.49 4.21
CA PRO A 190 2.11 22.60 2.75
C PRO A 190 3.29 21.89 2.07
N ILE A 191 4.48 21.87 2.68
CA ILE A 191 5.62 21.12 2.15
C ILE A 191 5.37 19.61 2.26
N VAL A 192 4.83 19.13 3.39
CA VAL A 192 4.42 17.72 3.54
C VAL A 192 3.32 17.35 2.54
N GLN A 193 2.36 18.25 2.29
CA GLN A 193 1.31 18.09 1.27
C GLN A 193 1.90 17.95 -0.15
N LEU A 194 2.88 18.79 -0.52
CA LEU A 194 3.60 18.68 -1.79
C LEU A 194 4.40 17.37 -1.89
N TYR A 195 5.09 16.99 -0.82
CA TYR A 195 5.84 15.75 -0.74
C TYR A 195 4.94 14.52 -0.94
N MET A 196 3.80 14.47 -0.23
CA MET A 196 2.81 13.42 -0.40
C MET A 196 2.26 13.38 -1.83
N THR A 197 1.92 14.54 -2.42
CA THR A 197 1.51 14.62 -3.84
C THR A 197 2.58 14.04 -4.76
N GLY A 198 3.86 14.33 -4.50
CA GLY A 198 5.00 13.75 -5.20
C GLY A 198 5.07 12.21 -5.06
N ILE A 199 4.81 11.67 -3.87
CA ILE A 199 4.73 10.21 -3.65
C ILE A 199 3.59 9.61 -4.48
N PHE A 200 2.39 10.18 -4.44
CA PHE A 200 1.26 9.63 -5.22
C PHE A 200 1.55 9.69 -6.73
N PHE A 201 2.17 10.78 -7.21
CA PHE A 201 2.62 10.89 -8.58
C PHE A 201 3.67 9.83 -8.93
N PHE A 202 4.64 9.61 -8.04
CA PHE A 202 5.65 8.56 -8.19
C PHE A 202 5.04 7.16 -8.21
N VAL A 203 4.11 6.84 -7.32
CA VAL A 203 3.37 5.57 -7.32
C VAL A 203 2.61 5.40 -8.63
N HIS A 204 1.93 6.45 -9.12
CA HIS A 204 1.28 6.42 -10.44
C HIS A 204 2.28 6.11 -11.58
N MET A 205 3.46 6.72 -11.56
CA MET A 205 4.53 6.42 -12.51
C MET A 205 5.01 4.96 -12.41
N VAL A 206 5.13 4.42 -11.21
CA VAL A 206 5.47 3.02 -10.96
C VAL A 206 4.40 2.10 -11.56
N ILE A 207 3.12 2.39 -11.36
CA ILE A 207 2.00 1.62 -11.95
C ILE A 207 2.10 1.59 -13.48
N GLY A 208 2.50 2.69 -14.12
CA GLY A 208 2.67 2.76 -15.57
C GLY A 208 3.92 2.06 -16.09
N ARG A 209 5.04 2.09 -15.34
CA ARG A 209 6.35 1.61 -15.79
C ARG A 209 6.75 0.22 -15.27
N ALA A 210 6.06 -0.30 -14.26
CA ALA A 210 6.39 -1.60 -13.69
C ALA A 210 6.29 -2.71 -14.73
N LYS A 211 7.23 -3.65 -14.70
CA LYS A 211 7.25 -4.84 -15.56
C LYS A 211 5.88 -5.49 -15.55
N GLN A 212 5.37 -5.80 -16.73
CA GLN A 212 4.14 -6.56 -16.91
C GLN A 212 4.43 -8.04 -16.73
N GLN A 213 3.58 -8.73 -15.98
CA GLN A 213 3.61 -10.19 -15.86
C GLN A 213 2.37 -10.74 -16.55
N THR A 214 2.49 -11.01 -17.85
CA THR A 214 1.45 -11.66 -18.66
C THR A 214 1.52 -13.16 -18.47
N SER A 215 0.36 -13.80 -18.32
CA SER A 215 0.28 -15.25 -18.31
C SER A 215 0.47 -15.80 -19.72
N ALA A 216 1.30 -16.83 -19.84
CA ALA A 216 1.52 -17.57 -21.07
C ALA A 216 0.30 -18.40 -21.47
N GLU A 217 -0.54 -18.84 -20.51
CA GLU A 217 -1.76 -19.63 -20.75
C GLU A 217 -2.81 -18.86 -21.57
N ASN A 218 -2.89 -17.54 -21.39
CA ASN A 218 -3.84 -16.70 -22.10
C ASN A 218 -3.35 -15.24 -22.19
N PRO A 219 -2.41 -14.94 -23.11
CA PRO A 219 -1.74 -13.65 -23.18
C PRO A 219 -2.70 -12.48 -23.39
N GLU A 220 -3.69 -12.62 -24.28
CA GLU A 220 -4.67 -11.57 -24.58
C GLU A 220 -5.54 -11.23 -23.37
N LYS A 221 -6.08 -12.24 -22.68
CA LYS A 221 -6.90 -12.05 -21.48
C LYS A 221 -6.07 -11.45 -20.36
N SER A 222 -4.87 -11.97 -20.12
CA SER A 222 -3.97 -11.48 -19.08
C SER A 222 -3.59 -10.01 -19.31
N LEU A 223 -3.35 -9.62 -20.56
CA LEU A 223 -3.08 -8.24 -20.92
C LEU A 223 -4.27 -7.32 -20.61
N GLN A 224 -5.48 -7.69 -21.06
CA GLN A 224 -6.68 -6.89 -20.81
C GLN A 224 -6.94 -6.74 -19.30
N GLN A 225 -6.76 -7.81 -18.52
CA GLN A 225 -6.83 -7.77 -17.05
C GLN A 225 -5.78 -6.83 -16.44
N GLN A 226 -4.54 -6.86 -16.92
CA GLN A 226 -3.48 -5.95 -16.46
C GLN A 226 -3.77 -4.49 -16.79
N VAL A 227 -4.32 -4.20 -17.97
CA VAL A 227 -4.73 -2.84 -18.34
C VAL A 227 -5.82 -2.34 -17.39
N ILE A 228 -6.83 -3.16 -17.09
CA ILE A 228 -7.90 -2.79 -16.16
C ILE A 228 -7.34 -2.59 -14.75
N PHE A 229 -6.47 -3.50 -14.28
CA PHE A 229 -5.79 -3.40 -12.99
C PHE A 229 -5.02 -2.08 -12.86
N ARG A 230 -4.16 -1.77 -13.82
CA ARG A 230 -3.33 -0.54 -13.81
C ARG A 230 -4.17 0.72 -13.94
N ARG A 231 -5.21 0.74 -14.77
CA ARG A 231 -6.12 1.89 -14.88
C ARG A 231 -6.88 2.13 -13.58
N ARG A 232 -7.46 1.10 -12.97
CA ARG A 232 -8.20 1.24 -11.72
C ARG A 232 -7.31 1.76 -10.59
N TRP A 233 -6.11 1.18 -10.43
CA TRP A 233 -5.15 1.65 -9.43
C TRP A 233 -4.62 3.05 -9.75
N SER A 234 -4.34 3.35 -11.01
CA SER A 234 -3.95 4.70 -11.44
C SER A 234 -5.01 5.74 -11.08
N LEU A 235 -6.29 5.47 -11.34
CA LEU A 235 -7.38 6.37 -10.99
C LEU A 235 -7.48 6.52 -9.47
N PHE A 236 -7.44 5.39 -8.75
CA PHE A 236 -7.49 5.38 -7.29
C PHE A 236 -6.35 6.22 -6.67
N THR A 237 -5.12 6.11 -7.19
CA THR A 237 -3.98 6.92 -6.76
C THR A 237 -4.20 8.42 -7.03
N ILE A 238 -4.73 8.79 -8.20
CA ILE A 238 -5.06 10.21 -8.51
C ILE A 238 -6.12 10.75 -7.55
N VAL A 239 -7.24 10.03 -7.39
CA VAL A 239 -8.35 10.46 -6.54
C VAL A 239 -7.92 10.55 -5.07
N SER A 240 -7.16 9.55 -4.59
CA SER A 240 -6.61 9.57 -3.23
C SER A 240 -5.64 10.73 -3.01
N SER A 241 -4.84 11.09 -4.01
CA SER A 241 -3.96 12.26 -3.95
C SER A 241 -4.78 13.55 -3.80
N VAL A 242 -5.86 13.71 -4.55
CA VAL A 242 -6.75 14.89 -4.44
C VAL A 242 -7.38 14.95 -3.05
N ILE A 243 -7.99 13.85 -2.59
CA ILE A 243 -8.59 13.76 -1.25
C ILE A 243 -7.56 14.14 -0.19
N LEU A 244 -6.36 13.55 -0.24
CA LEU A 244 -5.33 13.81 0.75
C LEU A 244 -4.87 15.27 0.71
N THR A 245 -4.70 15.88 -0.48
CA THR A 245 -4.36 17.31 -0.55
C THR A 245 -5.46 18.18 0.07
N LEU A 246 -6.74 17.88 -0.15
CA LEU A 246 -7.82 18.64 0.47
C LEU A 246 -7.83 18.53 2.01
N VAL A 247 -7.45 17.37 2.54
CA VAL A 247 -7.30 17.17 4.00
C VAL A 247 -6.28 18.15 4.58
N PHE A 248 -5.14 18.36 3.92
CA PHE A 248 -4.10 19.29 4.38
C PHE A 248 -4.48 20.77 4.27
N VAL A 249 -5.48 21.13 3.45
CA VAL A 249 -5.98 22.52 3.38
C VAL A 249 -6.64 22.92 4.70
N VAL A 250 -7.37 22.00 5.33
CA VAL A 250 -8.14 22.29 6.55
C VAL A 250 -7.28 22.81 7.71
N PRO A 251 -6.23 22.10 8.18
CA PRO A 251 -5.37 22.63 9.24
C PRO A 251 -4.55 23.85 8.80
N GLN A 252 -4.32 24.07 7.50
CA GLN A 252 -3.65 25.27 7.06
C GLN A 252 -4.54 26.52 7.20
N VAL A 253 -5.82 26.39 6.89
CA VAL A 253 -6.80 27.47 7.02
C VAL A 253 -7.05 27.80 8.50
N SER A 254 -6.95 26.82 9.40
CA SER A 254 -7.14 27.04 10.84
C SER A 254 -6.07 27.91 11.49
N PHE A 255 -4.90 28.10 10.87
CA PHE A 255 -3.90 29.07 11.34
C PHE A 255 -4.34 30.52 11.24
N VAL A 256 -5.41 30.81 10.49
CA VAL A 256 -5.89 32.18 10.24
C VAL A 256 -7.33 32.36 10.69
N TYR A 257 -8.15 31.32 10.51
CA TYR A 257 -9.57 31.34 10.82
C TYR A 257 -9.87 30.34 11.91
N ASP A 258 -10.76 30.71 12.83
CA ASP A 258 -11.21 29.78 13.86
C ASP A 258 -12.06 28.68 13.23
N LEU A 259 -11.53 27.45 13.25
CA LEU A 259 -12.22 26.26 12.74
C LEU A 259 -12.51 25.32 13.90
N PRO A 260 -13.71 24.70 13.96
CA PRO A 260 -14.02 23.73 15.01
C PRO A 260 -13.00 22.58 15.01
N VAL A 261 -12.36 22.31 16.15
CA VAL A 261 -11.40 21.20 16.29
C VAL A 261 -12.01 19.86 15.88
N THR A 262 -13.31 19.67 16.14
CA THR A 262 -14.04 18.48 15.72
C THR A 262 -14.02 18.29 14.19
N PHE A 263 -14.08 19.37 13.42
CA PHE A 263 -13.98 19.32 11.96
C PHE A 263 -12.56 18.93 11.51
N MET A 264 -11.54 19.53 12.13
CA MET A 264 -10.12 19.22 11.87
C MET A 264 -9.75 17.77 12.18
N MET A 265 -10.43 17.13 13.14
CA MET A 265 -10.26 15.70 13.43
C MET A 265 -11.03 14.82 12.44
N ILE A 266 -12.34 15.07 12.27
CA ILE A 266 -13.22 14.19 11.48
C ILE A 266 -12.79 14.12 10.01
N VAL A 267 -12.36 15.23 9.40
CA VAL A 267 -12.03 15.27 7.97
C VAL A 267 -10.87 14.31 7.60
N PRO A 268 -9.69 14.38 8.26
CA PRO A 268 -8.63 13.38 8.06
C PRO A 268 -9.09 11.95 8.34
N PHE A 269 -9.88 11.72 9.39
CA PHE A 269 -10.39 10.38 9.70
C PHE A 269 -11.27 9.82 8.58
N LEU A 270 -12.25 10.58 8.11
CA LEU A 270 -13.12 10.14 7.01
C LEU A 270 -12.34 9.93 5.72
N ALA A 271 -11.41 10.82 5.40
CA ALA A 271 -10.56 10.68 4.23
C ALA A 271 -9.71 9.40 4.29
N ALA A 272 -9.07 9.13 5.42
CA ALA A 272 -8.31 7.90 5.64
C ALA A 272 -9.20 6.65 5.50
N LEU A 273 -10.40 6.67 6.09
CA LEU A 273 -11.36 5.57 5.96
C LEU A 273 -11.76 5.32 4.51
N ILE A 274 -12.10 6.37 3.75
CA ILE A 274 -12.49 6.27 2.35
C ILE A 274 -11.36 5.68 1.50
N ILE A 275 -10.12 6.16 1.68
CA ILE A 275 -8.96 5.66 0.95
C ILE A 275 -8.71 4.19 1.29
N VAL A 276 -8.69 3.85 2.57
CA VAL A 276 -8.41 2.47 3.02
C VAL A 276 -9.48 1.48 2.58
N VAL A 277 -10.76 1.81 2.78
CA VAL A 277 -11.88 0.96 2.33
C VAL A 277 -11.86 0.86 0.81
N GLY A 278 -11.61 1.95 0.10
CA GLY A 278 -11.47 1.96 -1.36
C GLY A 278 -10.36 1.04 -1.86
N ALA A 279 -9.20 1.03 -1.19
CA ALA A 279 -8.08 0.15 -1.52
C ALA A 279 -8.42 -1.33 -1.27
N ILE A 280 -9.10 -1.65 -0.16
CA ILE A 280 -9.56 -3.02 0.15
C ILE A 280 -10.58 -3.50 -0.88
N VAL A 281 -11.61 -2.69 -1.17
CA VAL A 281 -12.63 -3.00 -2.17
C VAL A 281 -11.98 -3.18 -3.55
N LEU A 282 -11.05 -2.31 -3.93
CA LEU A 282 -10.36 -2.42 -5.21
C LEU A 282 -9.50 -3.69 -5.29
N SER A 283 -8.80 -4.04 -4.21
CA SER A 283 -8.02 -5.28 -4.09
C SER A 283 -8.91 -6.52 -4.17
N ALA A 284 -10.04 -6.53 -3.48
CA ALA A 284 -10.98 -7.64 -3.45
C ALA A 284 -11.72 -7.85 -4.77
N THR A 285 -12.05 -6.77 -5.49
CA THR A 285 -12.82 -6.82 -6.76
C THR A 285 -11.93 -6.99 -7.99
N THR A 286 -10.69 -6.50 -7.96
CA THR A 286 -9.77 -6.54 -9.10
C THR A 286 -8.77 -7.70 -8.97
N GLY A 287 -8.34 -8.00 -7.74
CA GLY A 287 -7.25 -8.95 -7.49
C GLY A 287 -5.91 -8.45 -8.02
N GLN A 288 -4.84 -9.14 -7.64
CA GLN A 288 -3.52 -8.85 -8.16
C GLN A 288 -3.47 -9.12 -9.67
N GLY A 289 -2.94 -8.16 -10.45
CA GLY A 289 -2.88 -8.25 -11.91
C GLY A 289 -4.22 -8.27 -12.65
N GLY A 290 -5.34 -8.01 -11.98
CA GLY A 290 -6.66 -8.09 -12.61
C GLY A 290 -7.23 -9.51 -12.67
N SER A 291 -6.64 -10.47 -11.95
CA SER A 291 -7.05 -11.88 -11.90
C SER A 291 -8.51 -12.15 -11.54
N ARG A 292 -9.23 -11.17 -10.99
CA ARG A 292 -10.67 -11.28 -10.67
C ARG A 292 -11.60 -10.61 -11.67
N VAL A 293 -11.06 -9.96 -12.69
CA VAL A 293 -11.86 -9.34 -13.74
C VAL A 293 -12.32 -10.44 -14.71
N THR A 294 -13.63 -10.69 -14.76
CA THR A 294 -14.23 -11.82 -15.48
C THR A 294 -14.72 -11.48 -16.89
N ASN A 295 -15.01 -10.22 -17.18
CA ASN A 295 -15.59 -9.77 -18.45
C ASN A 295 -14.53 -9.57 -19.54
N VAL A 296 -13.66 -10.56 -19.72
CA VAL A 296 -12.48 -10.49 -20.58
C VAL A 296 -12.41 -11.74 -21.43
N SER A 297 -12.37 -11.57 -22.75
CA SER A 297 -12.29 -12.67 -23.72
C SER A 297 -10.85 -13.18 -23.86
N GLY A 298 -10.68 -14.48 -24.06
CA GLY A 298 -9.41 -15.09 -24.42
C GLY A 298 -9.52 -16.61 -24.57
N LYS A 299 -8.60 -17.21 -25.31
CA LYS A 299 -8.53 -18.66 -25.51
C LYS A 299 -7.82 -19.32 -24.32
N ASN A 300 -8.37 -20.42 -23.81
CA ASN A 300 -7.66 -21.21 -22.80
C ASN A 300 -6.61 -22.06 -23.53
N GLU A 301 -5.36 -21.63 -23.54
CA GLU A 301 -4.25 -22.45 -23.98
C GLU A 301 -3.55 -23.06 -22.76
N GLU A 302 -3.15 -24.33 -22.87
CA GLU A 302 -2.44 -25.03 -21.78
C GLU A 302 -0.94 -24.68 -21.82
N ILE A 303 -0.60 -23.42 -21.60
CA ILE A 303 0.81 -22.96 -21.60
C ILE A 303 1.19 -22.45 -20.21
N LEU A 304 1.92 -23.26 -19.46
CA LEU A 304 2.35 -22.92 -18.11
C LEU A 304 3.29 -21.70 -18.06
N ASP A 305 3.07 -20.83 -17.07
CA ASP A 305 3.90 -19.65 -16.82
C ASP A 305 5.34 -20.01 -16.42
N ARG A 306 6.29 -19.12 -16.74
CA ARG A 306 7.72 -19.27 -16.40
C ARG A 306 7.91 -19.38 -14.88
N ASP A 307 8.64 -20.41 -14.45
CA ASP A 307 9.01 -20.58 -13.04
C ASP A 307 10.15 -19.63 -12.63
N ASP A 308 9.80 -18.49 -12.04
CA ASP A 308 10.76 -17.53 -11.49
C ASP A 308 10.99 -17.69 -9.97
N ASP A 309 10.58 -18.81 -9.35
CA ASP A 309 10.65 -19.04 -7.90
C ASP A 309 12.04 -18.85 -7.29
N GLN A 310 13.09 -19.18 -8.03
CA GLN A 310 14.48 -19.00 -7.57
C GLN A 310 14.84 -17.54 -7.22
N TYR A 311 14.16 -16.57 -7.84
CA TYR A 311 14.40 -15.14 -7.64
C TYR A 311 13.56 -14.53 -6.51
N TRP A 312 12.57 -15.25 -6.00
CA TRP A 312 11.70 -14.78 -4.91
C TRP A 312 12.15 -15.34 -3.56
N LYS A 313 12.98 -14.56 -2.85
CA LYS A 313 13.46 -14.91 -1.52
C LYS A 313 12.33 -14.78 -0.50
N LEU A 314 12.16 -15.81 0.32
CA LEU A 314 11.08 -15.91 1.32
C LEU A 314 9.67 -15.73 0.72
N GLY A 315 9.50 -15.92 -0.60
CA GLY A 315 8.23 -15.76 -1.32
C GLY A 315 7.74 -14.32 -1.51
N GLN A 316 8.47 -13.30 -1.00
CA GLN A 316 8.05 -11.89 -1.09
C GLN A 316 9.14 -10.94 -1.62
N ILE A 317 10.43 -11.27 -1.46
CA ILE A 317 11.54 -10.38 -1.83
C ILE A 317 12.08 -10.80 -3.19
N TYR A 318 11.89 -9.97 -4.21
CA TYR A 318 12.41 -10.24 -5.54
C TYR A 318 13.87 -9.80 -5.66
N PHE A 319 14.74 -10.72 -6.10
CA PHE A 319 16.15 -10.48 -6.29
C PHE A 319 16.64 -11.19 -7.57
N ASN A 320 16.73 -10.44 -8.67
CA ASN A 320 17.26 -10.94 -9.94
C ASN A 320 18.22 -9.92 -10.59
N PRO A 321 19.54 -10.13 -10.51
CA PRO A 321 20.54 -9.27 -11.16
C PRO A 321 20.45 -9.23 -12.68
N ASN A 322 19.82 -10.23 -13.31
CA ASN A 322 19.68 -10.33 -14.76
C ASN A 322 18.41 -9.65 -15.29
N ASP A 323 17.43 -9.32 -14.42
CA ASP A 323 16.22 -8.59 -14.82
C ASP A 323 16.45 -7.07 -14.69
N PRO A 324 16.49 -6.28 -15.77
CA PRO A 324 16.75 -4.84 -15.72
C PRO A 324 15.61 -4.04 -15.05
N SER A 325 14.45 -4.66 -14.84
CA SER A 325 13.29 -4.00 -14.25
C SER A 325 13.55 -3.59 -12.80
N ILE A 326 13.26 -2.32 -12.49
CA ILE A 326 13.30 -1.79 -11.12
C ILE A 326 12.00 -2.13 -10.39
N PHE A 327 10.86 -1.90 -11.04
CA PHE A 327 9.53 -2.14 -10.46
C PHE A 327 8.85 -3.31 -11.13
N LEU A 328 8.15 -4.10 -10.33
CA LEU A 328 7.38 -5.26 -10.78
C LEU A 328 6.20 -5.50 -9.84
N GLU A 329 5.30 -6.38 -10.22
CA GLU A 329 4.14 -6.72 -9.40
C GLU A 329 4.55 -7.60 -8.21
N LYS A 330 3.91 -7.39 -7.05
CA LYS A 330 4.07 -8.25 -5.87
C LYS A 330 3.64 -9.68 -6.20
N ARG A 331 4.39 -10.64 -5.68
CA ARG A 331 4.07 -12.05 -5.76
C ARG A 331 2.99 -12.49 -4.78
N PHE A 332 3.07 -11.99 -3.55
CA PHE A 332 2.08 -12.24 -2.50
C PHE A 332 1.42 -10.91 -2.11
N GLY A 333 0.09 -10.87 -2.21
CA GLY A 333 -0.71 -9.66 -2.02
C GLY A 333 -0.98 -8.87 -3.30
N VAL A 334 -1.40 -7.62 -3.13
CA VAL A 334 -1.79 -6.72 -4.23
C VAL A 334 -0.84 -5.53 -4.31
N GLY A 335 -0.49 -5.12 -5.53
CA GLY A 335 0.32 -3.95 -5.83
C GLY A 335 1.70 -4.28 -6.40
N TRP A 336 2.66 -3.39 -6.17
CA TRP A 336 3.99 -3.41 -6.78
C TRP A 336 5.10 -3.52 -5.72
N THR A 337 6.22 -4.06 -6.15
CA THR A 337 7.47 -4.19 -5.39
C THR A 337 8.64 -3.77 -6.26
N VAL A 338 9.84 -3.81 -5.69
CA VAL A 338 11.09 -3.49 -6.36
C VAL A 338 11.97 -4.73 -6.51
N ASN A 339 12.85 -4.71 -7.52
CA ASN A 339 13.94 -5.66 -7.63
C ASN A 339 15.09 -5.21 -6.74
N PHE A 340 15.29 -5.91 -5.61
CA PHE A 340 16.32 -5.57 -4.62
C PHE A 340 17.76 -5.82 -5.12
N ALA A 341 17.93 -6.48 -6.27
CA ALA A 341 19.22 -6.61 -6.93
C ALA A 341 19.66 -5.32 -7.66
N ARG A 342 18.79 -4.31 -7.78
CA ARG A 342 19.08 -3.06 -8.50
C ARG A 342 19.43 -1.93 -7.53
N PRO A 343 20.59 -1.26 -7.69
CA PRO A 343 20.97 -0.12 -6.85
C PRO A 343 19.92 1.01 -6.86
N MET A 344 19.30 1.28 -8.01
CA MET A 344 18.26 2.31 -8.12
C MET A 344 17.04 2.04 -7.23
N SER A 345 16.71 0.77 -6.95
CA SER A 345 15.64 0.42 -6.01
C SER A 345 15.92 0.98 -4.61
N TRP A 346 17.18 0.90 -4.17
CA TRP A 346 17.63 1.42 -2.88
C TRP A 346 17.68 2.95 -2.87
N VAL A 347 18.10 3.58 -3.97
CA VAL A 347 18.07 5.05 -4.11
C VAL A 347 16.64 5.58 -3.93
N PHE A 348 15.65 4.97 -4.61
CA PHE A 348 14.25 5.38 -4.43
C PHE A 348 13.75 5.11 -3.01
N LEU A 349 14.01 3.91 -2.46
CA LEU A 349 13.53 3.53 -1.14
C LEU A 349 14.14 4.41 -0.03
N LEU A 350 15.46 4.54 0.00
CA LEU A 350 16.16 5.37 0.99
C LEU A 350 15.91 6.85 0.77
N GLY A 351 15.73 7.31 -0.48
CA GLY A 351 15.37 8.68 -0.78
C GLY A 351 14.00 9.06 -0.21
N ILE A 352 12.98 8.23 -0.42
CA ILE A 352 11.64 8.45 0.14
C ILE A 352 11.70 8.43 1.68
N ILE A 353 12.33 7.42 2.28
CA ILE A 353 12.42 7.31 3.74
C ILE A 353 13.22 8.49 4.33
N GLY A 354 14.35 8.82 3.71
CA GLY A 354 15.23 9.91 4.15
C GLY A 354 14.53 11.25 4.10
N ILE A 355 13.81 11.57 3.02
CA ILE A 355 13.02 12.82 2.94
C ILE A 355 11.93 12.85 4.02
N ALA A 356 11.21 11.74 4.22
CA ALA A 356 10.16 11.68 5.25
C ALA A 356 10.70 11.93 6.67
N ILE A 357 11.91 11.44 6.99
CA ILE A 357 12.56 11.63 8.29
C ILE A 357 13.14 13.05 8.41
N LEU A 358 13.75 13.57 7.34
CA LEU A 358 14.42 14.87 7.36
C LEU A 358 13.44 16.04 7.33
N LEU A 359 12.26 15.90 6.73
CA LEU A 359 11.29 16.99 6.59
C LEU A 359 10.90 17.62 7.94
N PRO A 360 10.48 16.84 8.97
CA PRO A 360 10.22 17.40 10.29
C PRO A 360 11.46 18.08 10.87
N VAL A 361 12.61 17.40 10.88
CA VAL A 361 13.86 17.91 11.47
C VAL A 361 14.32 19.24 10.84
N LEU A 362 14.11 19.41 9.53
CA LEU A 362 14.53 20.61 8.79
C LEU A 362 13.53 21.77 8.93
N LEU A 363 12.25 21.48 9.13
CA LEU A 363 11.17 22.46 9.14
C LEU A 363 10.67 22.83 10.55
N GLY A 364 11.14 22.12 11.58
CA GLY A 364 10.78 22.34 12.99
C GLY A 364 10.13 21.11 13.56
#